data_AF-A0A2N0V781-F1
#
_entry.id   AF-A0A2N0V781-F1
#
_cell.length_a   1.000
_cell.length_b   1.000
_cell.length_c   1.000
_cell.angle_alpha   90.00
_cell.angle_beta   90.00
_cell.angle_gamma   90.00
#
_symmetry.space_group_name_H-M   'P 1'
#
loop_
_entity.id
_entity.type
_entity.pdbx_description
1 polymer ?
#
loop_
_entity_poly.entity_id
_entity_poly.type
_entity_poly.pdbx_seq_one_letter_code
_entity_poly.pdbx_strand_id
1 'polypeptide(L)'
;MHIAVITATDSQIPQPVHGKNLARLARECFANQQILTIDFKDVKTITQGFCQELFFPLITEFGADFLKSKLMVINLNDANEKLMQSAFKNLDAYFDKLSAVNRQGCDEEIFAMNQTWLIKAREIARENPVLTELVLGITDDAMRTALGHLSLEDIQFIAHSNWLCFTPRFSSQFLMNINKEQPPIVEAMLGLTGSIY
;
A
#
# COMPACT_ATOMS: atom_id res chain seq x y z
N MET A 1 -12.83 8.08 15.05
CA MET A 1 -13.85 8.52 14.08
C MET A 1 -14.98 7.50 14.02
N HIS A 2 -16.23 7.95 13.95
CA HIS A 2 -17.40 7.08 13.82
C HIS A 2 -18.13 7.43 12.53
N ILE A 3 -18.42 6.43 11.69
CA ILE A 3 -19.11 6.60 10.41
C ILE A 3 -20.31 5.67 10.36
N ALA A 4 -21.51 6.25 10.33
CA ALA A 4 -22.73 5.51 10.01
C ALA A 4 -22.84 5.34 8.50
N VAL A 5 -22.93 4.10 8.02
CA VAL A 5 -22.96 3.78 6.59
C VAL A 5 -24.12 4.49 5.90
N ILE A 6 -25.34 4.44 6.46
CA ILE A 6 -26.49 5.12 5.84
C ILE A 6 -26.28 6.62 5.71
N THR A 7 -25.73 7.28 6.72
CA THR A 7 -25.48 8.72 6.68
C THR A 7 -24.35 9.06 5.71
N ALA A 8 -23.37 8.18 5.55
CA ALA A 8 -22.25 8.39 4.64
C ALA A 8 -22.59 8.06 3.18
N THR A 9 -23.60 7.22 2.94
CA THR A 9 -23.95 6.75 1.60
C THR A 9 -25.32 7.19 1.11
N ASP A 10 -26.10 7.87 1.97
CA ASP A 10 -27.51 8.22 1.77
C ASP A 10 -28.36 7.05 1.21
N SER A 11 -28.04 5.84 1.64
CA SER A 11 -28.59 4.61 1.04
C SER A 11 -28.67 3.46 2.03
N GLN A 12 -29.84 2.82 2.06
CA GLN A 12 -30.06 1.57 2.81
C GLN A 12 -29.49 0.34 2.09
N ILE A 13 -29.06 0.49 0.83
CA ILE A 13 -28.45 -0.56 0.00
C ILE A 13 -27.16 -0.01 -0.62
N PRO A 14 -26.05 -0.01 0.13
CA PRO A 14 -24.79 0.55 -0.34
C PRO A 14 -24.25 -0.16 -1.58
N GLN A 15 -23.82 0.64 -2.56
CA GLN A 15 -23.27 0.19 -3.84
C GLN A 15 -21.72 0.20 -3.81
N PRO A 16 -21.04 -0.49 -4.73
CA PRO A 16 -19.57 -0.57 -4.76
C PRO A 16 -18.86 0.81 -4.68
N VAL A 17 -19.40 1.82 -5.36
CA VAL A 17 -18.87 3.20 -5.33
C VAL A 17 -18.85 3.79 -3.91
N HIS A 18 -19.84 3.45 -3.09
CA HIS A 18 -19.89 3.90 -1.70
C HIS A 18 -18.81 3.22 -0.85
N GLY A 19 -18.51 1.94 -1.12
CA GLY A 19 -17.42 1.21 -0.47
C GLY A 19 -16.07 1.86 -0.74
N LYS A 20 -15.81 2.22 -2.01
CA LYS A 20 -14.60 2.94 -2.41
C LYS A 20 -14.45 4.29 -1.71
N ASN A 21 -15.54 5.05 -1.56
CA ASN A 21 -15.53 6.33 -0.85
C ASN A 21 -15.25 6.16 0.64
N LEU A 22 -15.86 5.17 1.28
CA LEU A 22 -15.60 4.84 2.69
C LEU A 22 -14.16 4.37 2.91
N ALA A 23 -13.58 3.61 1.98
CA ALA A 23 -12.17 3.23 2.05
C ALA A 23 -11.24 4.46 1.99
N ARG A 24 -11.54 5.46 1.17
CA ARG A 24 -10.80 6.73 1.16
C ARG A 24 -10.86 7.45 2.50
N LEU A 25 -12.06 7.57 3.09
CA LEU A 25 -12.22 8.19 4.41
C LEU A 25 -11.49 7.40 5.51
N ALA A 26 -11.48 6.06 5.41
CA ALA A 26 -10.75 5.21 6.33
C ALA A 26 -9.24 5.44 6.26
N ARG A 27 -8.67 5.61 5.06
CA ARG A 27 -7.26 5.98 4.89
C ARG A 27 -6.93 7.31 5.57
N GLU A 28 -7.76 8.33 5.35
CA GLU A 28 -7.58 9.64 5.99
C GLU A 28 -7.65 9.52 7.53
N CYS A 29 -8.54 8.68 8.05
CA CYS A 29 -8.63 8.38 9.49
C CYS A 29 -7.34 7.70 10.00
N PHE A 30 -6.84 6.68 9.30
CA PHE A 30 -5.67 5.92 9.71
C PHE A 30 -4.36 6.70 9.56
N ALA A 31 -4.23 7.54 8.54
CA ALA A 31 -3.10 8.47 8.39
C ALA A 31 -2.99 9.42 9.59
N ASN A 32 -4.12 9.78 10.20
CA ASN A 32 -4.18 10.58 11.43
C ASN A 32 -4.11 9.73 12.72
N GLN A 33 -3.73 8.45 12.61
CA GLN A 33 -3.63 7.46 13.70
C GLN A 33 -4.92 7.22 14.50
N GLN A 34 -6.08 7.61 13.96
CA GLN A 34 -7.36 7.48 14.65
C GLN A 34 -7.95 6.08 14.50
N ILE A 35 -8.68 5.63 15.53
CA ILE A 35 -9.51 4.43 15.48
C ILE A 35 -10.78 4.74 14.69
N LEU A 36 -11.17 3.87 13.76
CA LEU A 36 -12.37 3.99 12.93
C LEU A 36 -13.44 3.00 13.39
N THR A 37 -14.67 3.47 13.55
CA THR A 37 -15.86 2.64 13.74
C THR A 37 -16.79 2.81 12.55
N ILE A 38 -17.12 1.71 11.87
CA ILE A 38 -18.09 1.67 10.77
C ILE A 38 -19.38 1.05 11.31
N ASP A 39 -20.44 1.84 11.33
CA ASP A 39 -21.74 1.48 11.87
C ASP A 39 -22.74 1.16 10.75
N PHE A 40 -23.19 -0.09 10.72
CA PHE A 40 -24.17 -0.60 9.76
C PHE A 40 -25.62 -0.45 10.23
N LYS A 41 -25.87 0.35 11.28
CA LYS A 41 -27.21 0.65 11.76
C LYS A 41 -28.12 1.13 10.62
N ASP A 42 -29.33 0.58 10.61
CA ASP A 42 -30.40 0.80 9.63
C ASP A 42 -30.12 0.31 8.20
N VAL A 43 -28.92 -0.26 7.91
CA VAL A 43 -28.58 -0.81 6.59
C VAL A 43 -29.38 -2.09 6.35
N LYS A 44 -30.23 -2.09 5.32
CA LYS A 44 -31.09 -3.23 4.99
C LYS A 44 -30.29 -4.39 4.43
N THR A 45 -29.46 -4.13 3.43
CA THR A 45 -28.63 -5.14 2.77
C THR A 45 -27.38 -4.51 2.18
N ILE A 46 -26.34 -5.31 1.98
CA ILE A 46 -25.07 -4.90 1.37
C ILE A 46 -24.81 -5.69 0.08
N THR A 47 -24.11 -5.05 -0.86
CA THR A 47 -23.64 -5.75 -2.07
C THR A 47 -22.25 -6.35 -1.82
N GLN A 48 -21.93 -7.47 -2.48
CA GLN A 48 -20.58 -8.04 -2.39
C GLN A 48 -19.52 -7.02 -2.82
N GLY A 49 -19.76 -6.32 -3.94
CA GLY A 49 -18.85 -5.30 -4.43
C GLY A 49 -18.65 -4.13 -3.47
N PHE A 50 -19.65 -3.74 -2.68
CA PHE A 50 -19.48 -2.76 -1.60
C PHE A 50 -18.45 -3.21 -0.56
N CYS A 51 -18.56 -4.45 -0.07
CA CYS A 51 -17.60 -4.98 0.90
C CYS A 51 -16.19 -5.10 0.32
N GLN A 52 -16.08 -5.59 -0.91
CA GLN A 52 -14.78 -5.75 -1.56
C GLN A 52 -14.07 -4.41 -1.76
N GLU A 53 -14.78 -3.40 -2.28
CA GLU A 53 -14.22 -2.05 -2.49
C GLU A 53 -13.93 -1.31 -1.18
N LEU A 54 -14.62 -1.64 -0.09
CA LEU A 54 -14.34 -1.06 1.23
C LEU A 54 -13.12 -1.71 1.90
N PHE A 55 -13.13 -3.04 2.05
CA PHE A 55 -12.18 -3.72 2.94
C PHE A 55 -10.90 -4.17 2.25
N PHE A 56 -10.95 -4.61 0.98
CA PHE A 56 -9.73 -5.12 0.32
C PHE A 56 -8.64 -4.06 0.16
N PRO A 57 -8.92 -2.82 -0.28
CA PRO A 57 -7.87 -1.81 -0.37
C PRO A 57 -7.21 -1.54 0.98
N LEU A 58 -7.99 -1.56 2.07
CA LEU A 58 -7.48 -1.35 3.43
C LEU A 58 -6.63 -2.53 3.92
N ILE A 59 -7.05 -3.77 3.61
CA ILE A 59 -6.29 -4.97 3.98
C ILE A 59 -4.96 -5.00 3.23
N THR A 60 -4.97 -4.69 1.93
CA THR A 60 -3.75 -4.64 1.10
C THR A 60 -2.78 -3.56 1.56
N GLU A 61 -3.29 -2.39 1.96
CA GLU A 61 -2.46 -1.23 2.30
C GLU A 61 -1.94 -1.26 3.75
N PHE A 62 -2.75 -1.68 4.71
CA PHE A 62 -2.39 -1.61 6.14
C PHE A 62 -2.16 -2.98 6.79
N GLY A 63 -2.60 -4.06 6.15
CA GLY A 63 -2.52 -5.41 6.72
C GLY A 63 -3.63 -5.72 7.72
N ALA A 64 -3.94 -7.01 7.87
CA ALA A 64 -5.06 -7.48 8.70
C ALA A 64 -4.88 -7.16 10.19
N ASP A 65 -3.67 -7.24 10.74
CA ASP A 65 -3.44 -7.03 12.16
C ASP A 65 -3.56 -5.56 12.57
N PHE A 66 -3.11 -4.64 11.70
CA PHE A 66 -3.37 -3.22 11.90
C PHE A 66 -4.87 -2.94 11.95
N LEU A 67 -5.63 -3.46 10.98
CA LEU A 67 -7.07 -3.26 10.92
C LEU A 67 -7.78 -3.83 12.15
N LYS A 68 -7.41 -5.03 12.64
CA LYS A 68 -7.99 -5.57 13.89
C LYS A 68 -7.82 -4.62 15.08
N SER A 69 -6.73 -3.86 15.13
CA SER A 69 -6.45 -2.92 16.23
C SER A 69 -7.06 -1.52 16.04
N LYS A 70 -7.38 -1.13 14.80
CA LYS A 70 -7.80 0.25 14.45
C LYS A 70 -9.18 0.37 13.80
N LEU A 71 -9.78 -0.73 13.37
CA LEU A 71 -11.08 -0.77 12.69
C LEU A 71 -12.08 -1.62 13.48
N MET A 72 -13.21 -1.01 13.83
CA MET A 72 -14.36 -1.71 14.40
C MET A 72 -15.54 -1.64 13.44
N VAL A 73 -16.25 -2.75 13.30
CA VAL A 73 -17.51 -2.84 12.57
C VAL A 73 -18.61 -3.18 13.56
N ILE A 74 -19.69 -2.38 13.60
CA ILE A 74 -20.80 -2.55 14.54
C ILE A 74 -22.16 -2.58 13.83
N ASN A 75 -23.17 -3.12 14.50
CA ASN A 75 -24.57 -3.22 14.03
C ASN A 75 -24.72 -3.93 12.66
N LEU A 76 -23.83 -4.87 12.35
CA LEU A 76 -23.97 -5.73 11.19
C LEU A 76 -24.99 -6.83 11.49
N ASN A 77 -26.04 -6.95 10.67
CA ASN A 77 -27.03 -8.02 10.82
C ASN A 77 -26.51 -9.36 10.26
N ASP A 78 -27.09 -10.48 10.71
CA ASP A 78 -26.65 -11.84 10.33
C ASP A 78 -26.65 -12.10 8.82
N ALA A 79 -27.60 -11.50 8.08
CA ALA A 79 -27.69 -11.65 6.64
C ALA A 79 -26.52 -10.94 5.93
N ASN A 80 -26.19 -9.74 6.39
CA ASN A 80 -25.06 -8.95 5.91
C ASN A 80 -23.73 -9.58 6.33
N GLU A 81 -23.65 -10.19 7.52
CA GLU A 81 -22.46 -10.93 7.92
C GLU A 81 -22.17 -12.09 6.96
N LYS A 82 -23.18 -12.89 6.62
CA LYS A 82 -23.04 -13.97 5.62
C LYS A 82 -22.63 -13.44 4.24
N LEU A 83 -23.21 -12.31 3.81
CA LEU A 83 -22.83 -11.67 2.54
C LEU A 83 -21.38 -11.19 2.56
N MET A 84 -20.95 -10.55 3.64
CA MET A 84 -19.57 -10.10 3.83
C MET A 84 -18.60 -11.29 3.81
N GLN A 85 -18.90 -12.37 4.55
CA GLN A 85 -18.10 -13.59 4.52
C GLN A 85 -18.05 -14.20 3.12
N SER A 86 -19.16 -14.20 2.37
CA SER A 86 -19.18 -14.69 0.98
C SER A 86 -18.31 -13.85 0.06
N ALA A 87 -18.33 -12.51 0.23
CA ALA A 87 -17.53 -11.57 -0.56
C ALA A 87 -16.03 -11.77 -0.38
N PHE A 88 -15.62 -12.27 0.80
CA PHE A 88 -14.23 -12.60 1.13
C PHE A 88 -13.83 -14.03 0.77
N LYS A 89 -14.78 -14.95 0.56
CA LYS A 89 -14.49 -16.32 0.10
C LYS A 89 -14.34 -16.40 -1.42
N ASN A 90 -15.13 -15.64 -2.16
CA ASN A 90 -15.09 -15.64 -3.63
C ASN A 90 -14.20 -14.50 -4.13
N LEU A 91 -12.88 -14.75 -4.12
CA LEU A 91 -11.87 -13.77 -4.52
C LEU A 91 -11.55 -13.79 -6.02
N ASP A 92 -11.91 -14.85 -6.74
CA ASP A 92 -11.57 -15.04 -8.16
C ASP A 92 -11.98 -13.83 -9.00
N ALA A 93 -13.23 -13.38 -8.87
CA ALA A 93 -13.73 -12.20 -9.59
C ALA A 93 -13.04 -10.89 -9.18
N TYR A 94 -12.56 -10.79 -7.93
CA TYR A 94 -11.79 -9.64 -7.47
C TYR A 94 -10.37 -9.65 -8.04
N PHE A 95 -9.69 -10.80 -8.05
CA PHE A 95 -8.39 -10.95 -8.69
C PHE A 95 -8.47 -10.77 -10.20
N ASP A 96 -9.52 -11.27 -10.85
CA ASP A 96 -9.80 -11.02 -12.25
C ASP A 96 -9.99 -9.52 -12.52
N LYS A 97 -10.75 -8.81 -11.66
CA LYS A 97 -10.92 -7.35 -11.76
C LYS A 97 -9.62 -6.59 -11.49
N LEU A 98 -8.82 -6.99 -10.50
CA LEU A 98 -7.49 -6.44 -10.23
C LEU A 98 -6.57 -6.63 -11.43
N SER A 99 -6.58 -7.83 -12.02
CA SER A 99 -5.82 -8.15 -13.22
C SER A 99 -6.31 -7.34 -14.43
N ALA A 100 -7.62 -7.05 -14.52
CA ALA A 100 -8.21 -6.20 -15.55
C ALA A 100 -7.90 -4.70 -15.34
N VAL A 101 -7.83 -4.23 -14.09
CA VAL A 101 -7.35 -2.88 -13.74
C VAL A 101 -5.85 -2.77 -14.01
N ASN A 102 -5.07 -3.83 -13.79
CA ASN A 102 -3.68 -3.91 -14.25
C ASN A 102 -3.53 -3.93 -15.78
N ARG A 103 -4.57 -4.37 -16.51
CA ARG A 103 -4.64 -4.22 -17.98
C ARG A 103 -5.10 -2.84 -18.43
N GLN A 104 -5.62 -2.01 -17.51
CA GLN A 104 -5.92 -0.61 -17.79
C GLN A 104 -4.64 0.21 -17.62
N GLY A 105 -3.71 -0.02 -18.53
CA GLY A 105 -2.44 0.69 -18.68
C GLY A 105 -1.64 0.76 -17.40
N CYS A 106 -0.75 -0.22 -17.16
CA CYS A 106 0.36 0.04 -16.27
C CYS A 106 1.06 1.30 -16.80
N ASP A 107 1.24 2.30 -15.93
CA ASP A 107 1.97 3.51 -16.30
C ASP A 107 3.34 3.07 -16.79
N GLU A 108 3.61 3.25 -18.09
CA GLU A 108 4.82 2.73 -18.73
C GLU A 108 6.09 3.29 -18.06
N GLU A 109 6.01 4.49 -17.48
CA GLU A 109 7.11 5.11 -16.74
C GLU A 109 7.33 4.38 -15.42
N ILE A 110 6.27 4.12 -14.64
CA ILE A 110 6.36 3.35 -13.39
C ILE A 110 6.86 1.93 -13.67
N PHE A 111 6.33 1.28 -14.70
CA PHE A 111 6.78 -0.05 -15.12
C PHE A 111 8.28 -0.06 -15.45
N ALA A 112 8.71 0.84 -16.34
CA ALA A 112 10.11 0.91 -16.77
C ALA A 112 11.05 1.20 -15.60
N MET A 113 10.62 2.06 -14.68
CA MET A 113 11.43 2.46 -13.53
C MET A 113 11.53 1.34 -12.50
N ASN A 114 10.42 0.64 -12.21
CA ASN A 114 10.43 -0.54 -11.35
C ASN A 114 11.27 -1.67 -11.94
N GLN A 115 11.09 -1.97 -13.23
CA GLN A 115 11.82 -3.03 -13.90
C GLN A 115 13.33 -2.75 -13.86
N THR A 116 13.74 -1.52 -14.18
CA THR A 116 15.15 -1.11 -14.15
C THR A 116 15.73 -1.22 -12.74
N TRP A 117 14.98 -0.74 -11.75
CA TRP A 117 15.41 -0.79 -10.35
C TRP A 117 15.55 -2.23 -9.85
N LEU A 118 14.57 -3.09 -10.09
CA LEU A 118 14.56 -4.49 -9.65
C LEU A 118 15.70 -5.30 -10.28
N ILE A 119 15.97 -5.09 -11.57
CA ILE A 119 17.12 -5.72 -12.24
C ILE A 119 18.41 -5.28 -11.55
N LYS A 120 18.60 -3.97 -11.36
CA LYS A 120 19.83 -3.45 -10.75
C LYS A 120 19.99 -3.91 -9.30
N ALA A 121 18.90 -3.90 -8.54
CA ALA A 121 18.86 -4.34 -7.15
C ALA A 121 19.23 -5.81 -7.02
N ARG A 122 18.69 -6.68 -7.88
CA ARG A 122 19.05 -8.10 -7.93
C ARG A 122 20.53 -8.33 -8.22
N GLU A 123 21.09 -7.64 -9.23
CA GLU A 123 22.49 -7.84 -9.58
C GLU A 123 23.42 -7.36 -8.45
N ILE A 124 23.12 -6.24 -7.78
CA ILE A 124 23.88 -5.79 -6.61
C ILE A 124 23.75 -6.80 -5.44
N ALA A 125 22.54 -7.32 -5.20
CA ALA A 125 22.28 -8.33 -4.17
C ALA A 125 23.07 -9.63 -4.39
N ARG A 126 23.29 -10.03 -5.64
CA ARG A 126 24.11 -11.20 -6.00
C ARG A 126 25.60 -10.94 -5.86
N GLU A 127 26.03 -9.72 -6.15
CA GLU A 127 27.44 -9.38 -6.19
C GLU A 127 28.03 -9.25 -4.78
N ASN A 128 27.43 -8.43 -3.92
CA ASN A 128 28.01 -8.14 -2.61
C ASN A 128 26.96 -7.68 -1.58
N PRO A 129 26.82 -8.38 -0.44
CA PRO A 129 25.91 -8.00 0.65
C PRO A 129 26.18 -6.59 1.22
N VAL A 130 27.44 -6.16 1.26
CA VAL A 130 27.86 -4.83 1.76
C VAL A 130 27.47 -3.74 0.77
N LEU A 131 27.62 -3.97 -0.54
CA LEU A 131 27.15 -3.02 -1.56
C LEU A 131 25.64 -2.92 -1.56
N THR A 132 24.94 -4.01 -1.29
CA THR A 132 23.48 -4.04 -1.19
C THR A 132 22.99 -3.18 -0.04
N GLU A 133 23.66 -3.26 1.10
CA GLU A 133 23.37 -2.40 2.26
C GLU A 133 23.68 -0.93 1.95
N LEU A 134 24.88 -0.62 1.44
CA LEU A 134 25.31 0.75 1.19
C LEU A 134 24.50 1.42 0.07
N VAL A 135 24.35 0.74 -1.07
CA VAL A 135 23.75 1.30 -2.29
C VAL A 135 22.24 1.18 -2.26
N LEU A 136 21.65 0.10 -1.74
CA LEU A 136 20.20 -0.12 -1.71
C LEU A 136 19.56 0.17 -0.34
N GLY A 137 20.35 0.32 0.72
CA GLY A 137 19.82 0.57 2.06
C GLY A 137 19.15 -0.65 2.68
N ILE A 138 19.43 -1.85 2.16
CA ILE A 138 18.79 -3.09 2.58
C ILE A 138 19.71 -3.81 3.55
N THR A 139 19.40 -3.68 4.84
CA THR A 139 20.14 -4.31 5.95
C THR A 139 19.62 -5.72 6.26
N ASP A 140 18.37 -6.02 5.90
CA ASP A 140 17.74 -7.32 6.16
C ASP A 140 18.26 -8.41 5.21
N ASP A 141 18.80 -9.48 5.80
CA ASP A 141 19.44 -10.56 5.05
C ASP A 141 18.44 -11.41 4.25
N ALA A 142 17.24 -11.61 4.79
CA ALA A 142 16.17 -12.33 4.10
C ALA A 142 15.73 -11.58 2.85
N MET A 143 15.55 -10.26 2.93
CA MET A 143 15.22 -9.40 1.80
C MET A 143 16.33 -9.38 0.74
N ARG A 144 17.61 -9.30 1.14
CA ARG A 144 18.74 -9.38 0.18
C ARG A 144 18.73 -10.71 -0.56
N THR A 145 18.52 -11.80 0.17
CA THR A 145 18.46 -13.14 -0.40
C THR A 145 17.27 -13.25 -1.37
N ALA A 146 16.09 -12.78 -1.00
CA ALA A 146 14.91 -12.78 -1.86
C ALA A 146 15.15 -11.99 -3.15
N LEU A 147 15.72 -10.79 -3.05
CA LEU A 147 16.09 -9.97 -4.22
C LEU A 147 17.05 -10.68 -5.15
N GLY A 148 18.10 -11.31 -4.61
CA GLY A 148 19.09 -12.07 -5.40
C GLY A 148 18.49 -13.26 -6.17
N HIS A 149 17.36 -13.81 -5.70
CA HIS A 149 16.71 -14.96 -6.31
C HIS A 149 15.56 -14.61 -7.28
N LEU A 150 15.19 -13.33 -7.42
CA LEU A 150 14.10 -12.93 -8.33
C LEU A 150 14.37 -13.37 -9.78
N SER A 151 13.42 -14.13 -10.33
CA SER A 151 13.43 -14.47 -11.76
C SER A 151 13.07 -13.24 -12.61
N LEU A 152 13.33 -13.30 -13.92
CA LEU A 152 12.89 -12.22 -14.82
C LEU A 152 11.37 -12.12 -14.91
N GLU A 153 10.66 -13.25 -14.78
CA GLU A 153 9.20 -13.30 -14.75
C GLU A 153 8.66 -12.63 -13.49
N ASP A 154 9.27 -12.90 -12.32
CA ASP A 154 8.90 -12.23 -11.07
C ASP A 154 9.15 -10.73 -11.15
N ILE A 155 10.28 -10.30 -11.73
CA ILE A 155 10.58 -8.88 -11.94
C ILE A 155 9.53 -8.23 -12.83
N GLN A 156 9.16 -8.86 -13.95
CA GLN A 156 8.11 -8.35 -14.81
C GLN A 156 6.77 -8.25 -14.06
N PHE A 157 6.40 -9.29 -13.32
CA PHE A 157 5.17 -9.29 -12.54
C PHE A 157 5.14 -8.16 -11.49
N ILE A 158 6.21 -8.00 -10.71
CA ILE A 158 6.30 -6.96 -9.67
C ILE A 158 6.33 -5.56 -10.31
N ALA A 159 6.98 -5.39 -11.46
CA ALA A 159 7.04 -4.10 -12.15
C ALA A 159 5.65 -3.62 -12.59
N HIS A 160 4.72 -4.53 -12.88
CA HIS A 160 3.32 -4.22 -13.19
C HIS A 160 2.45 -3.91 -11.95
N SER A 161 3.04 -3.74 -10.77
CA SER A 161 2.26 -3.46 -9.54
C SER A 161 1.59 -2.08 -9.53
N ASN A 162 1.95 -1.14 -10.42
CA ASN A 162 1.54 0.27 -10.39
C ASN A 162 1.97 1.05 -9.12
N TRP A 163 2.87 0.48 -8.31
CA TRP A 163 3.50 1.15 -7.18
C TRP A 163 5.01 1.21 -7.41
N LEU A 164 5.66 2.31 -7.05
CA LEU A 164 7.12 2.35 -7.09
C LEU A 164 7.71 1.37 -6.06
N CYS A 165 8.61 0.50 -6.49
CA CYS A 165 9.27 -0.49 -5.63
C CYS A 165 10.31 0.13 -4.69
N PHE A 166 10.50 1.45 -4.74
CA PHE A 166 11.48 2.19 -3.96
C PHE A 166 10.95 3.57 -3.58
N THR A 167 11.52 4.15 -2.53
CA THR A 167 11.22 5.50 -2.08
C THR A 167 12.46 6.39 -2.15
N PRO A 168 12.31 7.71 -2.40
CA PRO A 168 13.42 8.64 -2.28
C PRO A 168 14.06 8.56 -0.89
N ARG A 169 15.40 8.49 -0.84
CA ARG A 169 16.14 8.52 0.43
C ARG A 169 16.28 9.91 1.02
N PHE A 170 16.16 10.91 0.16
CA PHE A 170 16.23 12.29 0.57
C PHE A 170 14.83 12.81 0.85
N SER A 171 14.70 13.55 1.96
CA SER A 171 13.46 14.24 2.28
C SER A 171 13.17 15.33 1.24
N SER A 172 11.90 15.68 1.09
CA SER A 172 11.49 16.81 0.24
C SER A 172 12.17 18.12 0.68
N GLN A 173 12.36 18.31 1.99
CA GLN A 173 13.07 19.46 2.56
C GLN A 173 14.54 19.51 2.10
N PHE A 174 15.23 18.36 2.08
CA PHE A 174 16.61 18.29 1.59
C PHE A 174 16.69 18.69 0.11
N LEU A 175 15.80 18.15 -0.73
CA LEU A 175 15.77 18.48 -2.16
C LEU A 175 15.43 19.96 -2.44
N MET A 176 14.53 20.55 -1.64
CA MET A 176 14.18 21.97 -1.73
C MET A 176 15.34 22.89 -1.32
N ASN A 177 16.20 22.43 -0.41
CA ASN A 177 17.36 23.18 0.07
C ASN A 177 18.57 23.04 -0.86
N ILE A 178 18.75 21.91 -1.57
CA ILE A 178 19.81 21.73 -2.59
C ILE A 178 19.69 22.78 -3.70
N ASN A 179 18.46 23.13 -4.10
CA ASN A 179 18.24 24.13 -5.16
C ASN A 179 18.48 25.57 -4.70
N LYS A 180 18.71 25.81 -3.40
CA LYS A 180 18.87 27.16 -2.85
C LYS A 180 20.32 27.57 -2.61
N GLU A 181 21.26 26.65 -2.44
CA GLU A 181 22.68 27.00 -2.25
C GLU A 181 23.62 25.94 -2.85
N GLN A 182 24.58 26.38 -3.69
CA GLN A 182 25.80 25.61 -3.95
C GLN A 182 26.66 25.57 -2.67
N PRO A 183 27.47 24.51 -2.48
CA PRO A 183 27.50 23.75 -1.22
C PRO A 183 28.63 24.18 -0.29
N PRO A 184 28.58 23.79 1.00
CA PRO A 184 29.79 23.41 1.68
C PRO A 184 29.87 21.89 1.69
N ILE A 185 30.77 21.35 0.87
CA ILE A 185 31.34 19.98 0.96
C ILE A 185 31.68 19.58 2.42
N VAL A 186 31.84 20.56 3.30
CA VAL A 186 32.05 20.43 4.74
C VAL A 186 30.87 19.76 5.46
N GLU A 187 29.60 20.02 5.13
CA GLU A 187 28.46 19.38 5.83
C GLU A 187 28.29 17.91 5.45
N ALA A 188 28.50 17.56 4.17
CA ALA A 188 28.48 16.17 3.72
C ALA A 188 29.63 15.34 4.33
N MET A 189 30.79 15.96 4.57
CA MET A 189 31.92 15.33 5.26
C MET A 189 31.72 15.24 6.78
N LEU A 190 31.05 16.20 7.41
CA LEU A 190 30.73 16.18 8.85
C LEU A 190 29.68 15.13 9.22
N GLY A 191 28.79 14.76 8.28
CA GLY A 191 27.86 13.64 8.45
C GLY A 191 28.52 12.26 8.55
N LEU A 192 29.78 12.12 8.11
CA LEU A 192 30.56 10.88 8.20
C LEU A 192 31.37 10.77 9.51
N THR A 193 31.47 11.84 10.31
CA THR A 193 32.23 11.86 11.57
C THR A 193 31.35 12.01 12.82
N GLY A 194 30.02 12.07 12.67
CA GLY A 194 29.05 11.97 13.76
C GLY A 194 29.06 10.59 14.39
N SER A 195 29.83 10.46 15.46
CA SER A 195 30.24 9.21 16.08
C SER A 195 29.10 8.42 16.73
N ILE A 196 29.24 7.09 16.67
CA ILE A 196 28.65 6.11 17.59
C ILE A 196 28.85 6.62 19.03
N TYR A 197 27.75 6.90 19.75
CA TYR A 197 27.53 6.59 21.17
C TYR A 197 26.02 6.66 21.48
#